data_AF-A0A6B3F9D2-F1
#
_entry.id   AF-A0A6B3F9D2-F1
#
_cell.length_a   1.000
_cell.length_b   1.000
_cell.length_c   1.000
_cell.angle_alpha   90.00
_cell.angle_beta   90.00
_cell.angle_gamma   90.00
#
_symmetry.space_group_name_H-M   'P 1'
#
loop_
_entity.id
_entity.type
_entity.pdbx_description
1 polymer ?
#
loop_
_entity_poly.entity_id
_entity_poly.type
_entity_poly.pdbx_seq_one_letter_code
_entity_poly.pdbx_strand_id
1 'polypeptide(L)' 'TSAIPITKIAAVTSRPERVVGTHFFSPVPMMALCELVRGYKTSDETLARAREFAESVGKTCIVVNRDV' A
#
# COMPACT_ATOMS: atom_id res chain seq x y z
N THR A 1 -5.23 2.18 5.46
CA THR A 1 -5.75 1.70 6.76
C THR A 1 -4.56 1.42 7.65
N SER A 2 -4.69 1.61 8.97
CA SER A 2 -3.59 1.43 9.91
C SER A 2 -3.68 0.14 10.74
N ALA A 3 -4.83 -0.56 10.71
CA ALA A 3 -5.06 -1.73 11.57
C ALA A 3 -5.79 -2.90 10.89
N ILE A 4 -6.19 -2.76 9.62
CA ILE A 4 -6.94 -3.80 8.91
C ILE A 4 -6.00 -4.44 7.87
N PRO A 5 -5.81 -5.77 7.89
CA PRO A 5 -5.03 -6.46 6.87
C PRO A 5 -5.55 -6.19 5.45
N ILE A 6 -4.66 -5.85 4.54
CA ILE A 6 -4.99 -5.58 3.14
C ILE A 6 -5.59 -6.81 2.47
N THR A 7 -5.15 -8.00 2.84
CA THR A 7 -5.69 -9.29 2.42
C THR A 7 -7.18 -9.42 2.75
N LYS A 8 -7.62 -8.96 3.93
CA LYS A 8 -9.05 -8.97 4.32
C LYS A 8 -9.86 -7.99 3.48
N ILE A 9 -9.30 -6.81 3.19
CA ILE A 9 -9.95 -5.81 2.33
C ILE A 9 -10.04 -6.31 0.88
N ALA A 10 -8.97 -6.91 0.36
CA ALA A 10 -8.92 -7.42 -1.01
C ALA A 10 -9.91 -8.56 -1.24
N ALA A 11 -10.15 -9.41 -0.23
CA ALA A 11 -11.00 -10.59 -0.32
C ALA A 11 -12.48 -10.30 -0.66
N VAL A 12 -12.97 -9.09 -0.40
CA VAL A 12 -14.35 -8.69 -0.72
C VAL A 12 -14.49 -7.99 -2.07
N THR A 13 -13.38 -7.86 -2.81
CA THR A 13 -13.37 -7.26 -4.16
C THR A 13 -13.37 -8.33 -5.25
N SER A 14 -13.76 -7.96 -6.47
CA SER A 14 -13.69 -8.85 -7.64
C SER A 14 -12.30 -8.92 -8.29
N ARG A 15 -11.35 -8.06 -7.86
CA ARG A 15 -9.99 -7.92 -8.42
C ARG A 15 -8.94 -7.79 -7.30
N PRO A 16 -8.79 -8.80 -6.43
CA PRO A 16 -7.93 -8.73 -5.25
C PRO A 16 -6.46 -8.45 -5.59
N GLU A 17 -6.00 -8.82 -6.78
CA GLU A 17 -4.66 -8.55 -7.29
C GLU A 17 -4.37 -7.08 -7.57
N ARG A 18 -5.42 -6.25 -7.67
CA ARG A 18 -5.37 -4.80 -7.88
C ARG A 18 -5.60 -3.99 -6.61
N VAL A 19 -5.48 -4.62 -5.44
CA VAL A 19 -5.61 -3.97 -4.13
C VAL A 19 -4.24 -3.94 -3.45
N VAL A 20 -3.83 -2.78 -2.95
CA VAL A 20 -2.59 -2.57 -2.17
C VAL A 20 -2.85 -1.52 -1.09
N GLY A 21 -2.21 -1.65 0.06
CA GLY A 21 -2.27 -0.64 1.12
C GLY A 21 -1.27 0.47 0.88
N THR A 22 -1.70 1.73 0.99
CA THR A 22 -0.83 2.91 0.99
C THR A 22 -0.99 3.64 2.32
N HIS A 23 -0.15 3.34 3.29
CA HIS A 23 -0.22 3.90 4.64
C HIS A 23 0.65 5.15 4.75
N PHE A 24 -0.01 6.30 4.84
CA PHE A 24 0.61 7.59 5.09
C PHE A 24 0.65 7.89 6.58
N PHE A 25 1.72 8.55 7.01
CA PHE A 25 1.88 9.01 8.38
C PHE A 25 1.37 10.45 8.51
N SER A 26 0.67 10.75 9.61
CA SER A 26 0.15 12.08 9.89
C SER A 26 1.18 12.92 10.65
N PRO A 27 1.36 14.21 10.30
CA PRO A 27 0.71 14.95 9.22
C PRO A 27 1.32 14.63 7.83
N VAL A 28 0.46 14.34 6.85
CA VAL A 28 0.89 13.84 5.53
C VAL A 28 1.91 14.73 4.83
N PRO A 29 1.81 16.08 4.79
CA PRO A 29 2.81 16.90 4.12
C PRO A 29 4.20 16.88 4.78
N MET A 30 4.25 16.65 6.10
CA MET A 30 5.48 16.71 6.90
C MET A 30 6.23 15.37 6.92
N MET A 31 5.50 14.26 6.81
CA MET A 31 6.10 12.93 6.91
C MET A 31 6.64 12.47 5.55
N ALA A 32 7.90 12.06 5.52
CA ALA A 32 8.54 11.55 4.30
C ALA A 32 8.15 10.10 3.97
N LEU A 33 7.81 9.30 4.98
CA LEU A 33 7.59 7.86 4.81
C LEU A 33 6.18 7.54 4.28
N CYS A 34 6.10 6.58 3.36
CA CYS A 34 4.87 5.90 2.97
C CYS A 34 5.11 4.37 2.97
N GLU A 35 4.25 3.64 3.66
CA GLU A 35 4.29 2.19 3.70
C GLU A 35 3.37 1.61 2.62
N LEU A 36 3.96 0.86 1.69
CA LEU A 36 3.24 0.07 0.71
C LEU A 36 3.04 -1.34 1.26
N VAL A 37 1.83 -1.63 1.71
CA VAL A 37 1.50 -2.90 2.36
C VAL A 37 0.96 -3.88 1.32
N ARG A 38 1.72 -4.95 1.08
CA ARG A 38 1.37 -6.00 0.12
C ARG A 38 0.40 -6.99 0.75
N GLY A 39 -0.80 -7.11 0.18
CA GLY A 39 -1.74 -8.18 0.52
C GLY A 39 -1.38 -9.49 -0.19
N TYR A 40 -1.94 -10.61 0.27
CA TYR A 40 -1.58 -11.94 -0.22
C TYR A 40 -1.69 -12.12 -1.74
N LYS A 41 -2.72 -11.52 -2.36
CA LYS A 41 -2.95 -11.60 -3.81
C LYS A 41 -2.40 -10.40 -4.60
N THR A 42 -1.88 -9.36 -3.94
CA THR A 42 -1.43 -8.13 -4.60
C THR A 42 -0.35 -8.44 -5.65
N SER A 43 -0.62 -8.03 -6.89
CA SER A 43 0.32 -8.19 -8.01
C SER A 43 1.52 -7.25 -7.90
N ASP A 44 2.65 -7.65 -8.48
CA ASP A 44 3.85 -6.79 -8.56
C ASP A 44 3.57 -5.51 -9.35
N GLU A 45 2.76 -5.60 -10.40
CA GLU A 45 2.33 -4.42 -11.18
C GLU A 45 1.58 -3.41 -10.29
N THR A 46 0.63 -3.87 -9.47
CA THR A 46 -0.14 -2.99 -8.58
C THR A 46 0.76 -2.34 -7.53
N LEU A 47 1.73 -3.10 -6.99
CA LEU A 47 2.71 -2.57 -6.06
C LEU A 47 3.60 -1.50 -6.72
N ALA A 48 4.08 -1.76 -7.94
CA ALA A 48 4.91 -0.82 -8.71
C ALA A 48 4.16 0.49 -9.00
N ARG A 49 2.89 0.39 -9.44
CA ARG A 49 2.03 1.57 -9.67
C ARG A 49 1.81 2.40 -8.41
N ALA A 50 1.60 1.75 -7.27
CA ALA A 50 1.43 2.45 -6.01
C ALA A 50 2.73 3.14 -5.54
N ARG A 51 3.89 2.51 -5.79
CA ARG A 51 5.20 3.12 -5.56
C ARG A 51 5.40 4.36 -6.42
N GLU A 52 5.20 4.26 -7.73
CA GLU A 52 5.32 5.40 -8.65
C GLU A 52 4.44 6.57 -8.19
N PHE A 53 3.20 6.29 -7.81
CA PHE A 53 2.29 7.30 -7.27
C PHE A 53 2.83 7.95 -6.00
N ALA A 54 3.20 7.17 -4.98
CA ALA A 54 3.65 7.71 -3.71
C ALA A 54 4.98 8.48 -3.84
N GLU A 55 5.91 8.02 -4.67
CA GLU A 55 7.16 8.72 -4.97
C GLU A 55 6.89 10.03 -5.74
N SER A 56 5.93 10.06 -6.67
CA SER A 56 5.56 11.28 -7.40
C SER A 56 4.99 12.39 -6.51
N VAL A 57 4.44 12.05 -5.34
CA VAL A 57 3.96 13.01 -4.33
C VAL A 57 4.97 13.26 -3.21
N GLY A 58 6.25 12.94 -3.46
CA GLY A 58 7.38 13.26 -2.58
C GLY A 58 7.54 12.33 -1.38
N LYS A 59 7.04 11.09 -1.46
CA LYS A 59 7.23 10.09 -0.39
C LYS A 59 8.37 9.13 -0.68
N THR A 60 9.04 8.73 0.39
CA THR A 60 9.97 7.60 0.40
C THR A 60 9.18 6.33 0.71
N CYS A 61 9.17 5.40 -0.23
CA CYS A 61 8.37 4.18 -0.13
C CYS A 61 9.17 3.01 0.46
N ILE A 62 8.58 2.35 1.46
CA ILE A 62 9.02 1.02 1.92
C ILE A 62 7.94 -0.01 1.64
N VAL A 63 8.35 -1.24 1.33
CA VAL A 63 7.42 -2.34 1.07
C VAL A 63 7.31 -3.20 2.32
N VAL A 64 6.09 -3.34 2.82
CA VAL A 64 5.75 -4.26 3.90
C VAL A 64 5.20 -5.54 3.26
N ASN A 65 6.00 -6.61 3.32
CA ASN A 65 5.73 -7.87 2.61
C ASN A 65 4.72 -8.80 3.30
N ARG A 66 4.31 -8.49 4.54
CA ARG A 66 3.29 -9.24 5.28
C ARG A 66 2.37 -8.29 6.02
N ASP A 67 1.07 -8.47 5.83
CA ASP A 67 0.01 -7.74 6.52
C ASP A 67 -0.61 -8.54 7.69
N VAL A 68 0.03 -9.66 8.04
CA VAL A 68 -0.25 -10.58 9.15
C VAL A 68 1.04 -11.14 9.76
#